data_AF-A0A6N9BCA6-F1
#
_entry.id   AF-A0A6N9BCA6-F1
#
_cell.length_a   1.000
_cell.length_b   1.000
_cell.length_c   1.000
_cell.angle_alpha   90.00
_cell.angle_beta   90.00
_cell.angle_gamma   90.00
#
_symmetry.space_group_name_H-M   'P 1'
#
loop_
_entity.id
_entity.type
_entity.pdbx_description
1 polymer ?
#
loop_
_entity_poly.entity_id
_entity_poly.type
_entity_poly.pdbx_seq_one_letter_code
_entity_poly.pdbx_strand_id
1 'polypeptide(L)'
;MSWLQRLRQGLSRSSDRLADGIAGIFNRRRLDDEALEELEDLLIMADLGPATAARLASGLAQTRFGKEVSGEEVRGVLAEEIAGLLEPVARPLMPDPARKPHVILVVGVNGTGKTTTIGKLAHAFRAEG
;
A
#
# COMPACT_ATOMS: atom_id res chain seq x y z
N MET A 1 -3.14 -16.80 -15.29
CA MET A 1 -2.47 -15.75 -14.51
C MET A 1 -2.39 -16.17 -13.05
N SER A 2 -1.21 -16.11 -12.46
CA SER A 2 -0.98 -16.25 -11.01
C SER A 2 -1.75 -15.17 -10.23
N TRP A 3 -2.10 -15.45 -8.97
CA TRP A 3 -2.71 -14.46 -8.06
C TRP A 3 -1.88 -13.17 -7.98
N LEU A 4 -0.56 -13.28 -7.89
CA LEU A 4 0.35 -12.13 -7.80
C LEU A 4 0.34 -11.28 -9.07
N GLN A 5 0.19 -11.92 -10.24
CA GLN A 5 0.09 -11.19 -11.51
C GLN A 5 -1.19 -10.35 -11.58
N ARG A 6 -2.32 -10.89 -11.10
CA ARG A 6 -3.58 -10.14 -11.02
C ARG A 6 -3.50 -8.98 -10.05
N LEU A 7 -2.84 -9.16 -8.91
CA LEU A 7 -2.61 -8.09 -7.94
C LEU A 7 -1.77 -6.96 -8.54
N ARG A 8 -0.62 -7.29 -9.15
CA ARG A 8 0.25 -6.32 -9.83
C ARG A 8 -0.50 -5.57 -10.93
N GLN A 9 -1.29 -6.27 -11.73
CA GLN A 9 -2.10 -5.64 -12.78
C GLN A 9 -3.16 -4.70 -12.19
N GLY A 10 -3.83 -5.08 -11.10
CA GLY A 10 -4.82 -4.24 -10.44
C GLY A 10 -4.26 -2.96 -9.83
N LEU A 11 -2.98 -2.99 -9.41
CA LEU A 11 -2.27 -1.87 -8.80
C LEU A 11 -1.45 -1.04 -9.78
N SER A 12 -1.37 -1.41 -11.06
CA SER A 12 -0.40 -0.83 -11.99
C SER A 12 -0.55 0.68 -12.11
N ARG A 13 -1.78 1.18 -12.32
CA ARG A 13 -2.04 2.62 -12.47
C ARG A 13 -1.57 3.46 -11.29
N SER A 14 -1.80 2.98 -10.06
CA SER A 14 -1.37 3.71 -8.85
C SER A 14 0.15 3.61 -8.66
N SER A 15 0.72 2.43 -8.94
CA SER A 15 2.16 2.18 -8.83
C SER A 15 2.96 3.00 -9.84
N ASP A 16 2.49 3.08 -11.09
CA ASP A 16 3.12 3.83 -12.17
C ASP A 16 3.14 5.34 -11.85
N ARG A 17 2.01 5.90 -11.39
CA ARG A 17 1.93 7.33 -11.00
C ARG A 17 2.91 7.68 -9.87
N LEU A 18 3.00 6.84 -8.86
CA LEU A 18 3.97 7.04 -7.78
C LEU A 18 5.41 6.90 -8.27
N ALA A 19 5.69 5.91 -9.11
CA ALA A 19 7.02 5.69 -9.66
C ALA A 19 7.49 6.88 -10.53
N ASP A 20 6.60 7.40 -11.37
CA ASP A 20 6.86 8.55 -12.24
C ASP A 20 7.06 9.84 -11.43
N GLY A 21 6.20 10.08 -10.42
CA GLY A 21 6.34 11.22 -9.51
C GLY A 21 7.66 11.21 -8.74
N ILE A 22 8.03 10.06 -8.18
CA ILE A 22 9.30 9.89 -7.47
C ILE A 22 10.48 10.08 -8.43
N ALA A 23 10.41 9.55 -9.66
CA ALA A 23 11.47 9.73 -10.65
C ALA A 23 11.61 11.20 -11.08
N GLY A 24 10.51 11.95 -11.13
CA GLY A 24 10.50 13.39 -11.40
C GLY A 24 11.17 14.23 -10.31
N ILE A 25 10.98 13.87 -9.04
CA ILE A 25 11.58 14.58 -7.90
C ILE A 25 13.05 14.18 -7.71
N PHE A 26 13.38 12.89 -7.86
CA PHE A 26 14.67 12.32 -7.45
C PHE A 26 15.50 11.78 -8.61
N ASN A 27 16.17 12.69 -9.34
CA ASN A 27 17.20 12.36 -10.33
C ASN A 27 18.61 12.67 -9.76
N ARG A 28 19.07 11.85 -8.79
CA ARG A 28 20.28 12.12 -8.00
C ARG A 28 20.24 13.48 -7.30
N ARG A 29 19.06 13.87 -6.83
CA ARG A 29 18.86 15.09 -6.05
C ARG A 29 19.33 14.85 -4.61
N ARG A 30 19.88 15.88 -3.99
CA ARG A 30 20.14 15.87 -2.55
C ARG A 30 18.81 15.83 -1.81
N LEU A 31 18.70 14.97 -0.80
CA LEU A 31 17.54 14.93 0.08
C LEU A 31 17.62 16.09 1.09
N ASP A 32 17.02 17.22 0.74
CA ASP A 32 16.85 18.41 1.57
C ASP A 32 15.38 18.59 1.97
N ASP A 33 15.08 19.67 2.69
CA ASP A 33 13.73 19.94 3.19
C ASP A 33 12.71 20.11 2.05
N GLU A 34 13.11 20.76 0.95
CA GLU A 34 12.26 20.94 -0.23
C GLU A 34 11.96 19.61 -0.92
N ALA A 35 12.96 18.74 -1.09
CA ALA A 35 12.75 17.41 -1.66
C ALA A 35 11.84 16.52 -0.78
N LEU A 36 11.90 16.69 0.54
CA LEU A 36 11.03 15.99 1.49
C LEU A 36 9.59 16.51 1.44
N GLU A 37 9.40 17.82 1.33
CA GLU A 37 8.08 18.44 1.18
C GLU A 37 7.42 18.00 -0.14
N GLU A 38 8.15 18.02 -1.25
CA GLU A 38 7.66 17.51 -2.56
C GLU A 38 7.27 16.03 -2.49
N LEU A 39 8.05 15.21 -1.76
CA LEU A 39 7.72 13.80 -1.56
C LEU A 39 6.46 13.63 -0.71
N GLU A 40 6.31 14.39 0.37
CA GLU A 40 5.12 14.33 1.22
C GLU A 40 3.85 14.70 0.43
N ASP A 41 3.91 15.79 -0.34
CA ASP A 41 2.81 16.21 -1.22
C ASP A 41 2.45 15.15 -2.25
N LEU A 42 3.46 14.52 -2.87
CA LEU A 42 3.24 13.40 -3.80
C LEU A 42 2.49 12.25 -3.13
N LEU A 43 2.88 11.87 -1.91
CA LEU A 43 2.24 10.78 -1.17
C LEU A 43 0.81 11.13 -0.75
N ILE A 44 0.54 12.40 -0.40
CA ILE A 44 -0.82 12.88 -0.12
C ILE A 44 -1.69 12.80 -1.36
N MET A 45 -1.20 13.26 -2.52
CA MET A 45 -1.90 13.15 -3.81
C MET A 45 -2.18 11.71 -4.25
N ALA A 46 -1.42 10.75 -3.70
CA ALA A 46 -1.61 9.32 -3.94
C ALA A 46 -2.59 8.65 -2.96
N ASP A 47 -3.38 9.42 -2.23
CA ASP A 47 -4.40 8.97 -1.26
C ASP A 47 -3.86 8.28 0.00
N LEU A 48 -2.58 8.48 0.38
CA LEU A 48 -2.04 7.91 1.64
C LEU A 48 -2.48 8.70 2.88
N GLY A 49 -2.90 9.96 2.68
CA GLY A 49 -3.28 10.89 3.73
C GLY A 49 -2.09 11.53 4.46
N PRO A 50 -2.29 12.69 5.13
CA PRO A 50 -1.18 13.51 5.65
C PRO A 50 -0.34 12.79 6.71
N ALA A 51 -0.99 12.08 7.65
CA ALA A 51 -0.27 11.42 8.74
C ALA A 51 0.67 10.30 8.24
N THR A 52 0.22 9.54 7.24
CA THR A 52 1.04 8.47 6.65
C THR A 52 2.17 9.07 5.81
N ALA A 53 1.86 10.09 5.00
CA ALA A 53 2.85 10.75 4.16
C ALA A 53 4.00 11.36 4.98
N ALA A 54 3.67 12.14 6.01
CA ALA A 54 4.65 12.74 6.93
C ALA A 54 5.53 11.68 7.61
N ARG A 55 4.92 10.55 8.04
CA ARG A 55 5.67 9.44 8.65
C ARG A 55 6.67 8.82 7.66
N LEU A 56 6.25 8.60 6.41
CA LEU A 56 7.10 8.01 5.38
C LEU A 56 8.25 8.95 4.98
N ALA A 57 7.97 10.25 4.79
CA ALA A 57 8.99 11.26 4.50
C ALA A 57 10.00 11.36 5.66
N SER A 58 9.52 11.35 6.91
CA SER A 58 10.38 11.36 8.10
C SER A 58 11.29 10.12 8.19
N GLY A 59 10.77 8.93 7.85
CA GLY A 59 11.57 7.70 7.81
C GLY A 59 12.71 7.76 6.79
N LEU A 60 12.43 8.32 5.60
CA LEU A 60 13.45 8.57 4.59
C LEU A 60 14.49 9.59 5.08
N ALA A 61 14.06 10.70 5.69
CA ALA A 61 14.93 11.73 6.22
C ALA A 61 15.91 11.17 7.27
N GLN A 62 15.43 10.35 8.21
CA GLN A 62 16.27 9.79 9.28
C GLN A 62 17.50 9.02 8.75
N THR A 63 17.39 8.38 7.59
CA THR A 63 18.45 7.53 7.05
C THR A 63 19.25 8.19 5.93
N ARG A 64 18.65 9.16 5.22
CA ARG A 64 19.19 9.71 3.96
C ARG A 64 19.29 11.23 3.90
N PHE A 65 18.90 11.98 4.94
CA PHE A 65 18.96 13.44 4.89
C PHE A 65 20.36 13.96 4.55
N GLY A 66 20.42 14.95 3.66
CA GLY A 66 21.65 15.55 3.17
C GLY A 66 22.45 14.72 2.17
N LYS A 67 22.03 13.48 1.86
CA LYS A 67 22.67 12.61 0.85
C LYS A 67 22.00 12.77 -0.51
N GLU A 68 22.73 12.48 -1.58
CA GLU A 68 22.11 12.28 -2.89
C GLU A 68 21.37 10.94 -2.90
N VAL A 69 20.13 10.95 -3.39
CA VAL A 69 19.30 9.76 -3.51
C VAL A 69 18.71 9.66 -4.92
N SER A 70 18.62 8.43 -5.40
CA SER A 70 17.90 8.10 -6.63
C SER A 70 16.45 7.76 -6.34
N GLY A 71 15.57 7.96 -7.33
CA GLY A 71 14.17 7.54 -7.21
C GLY A 71 14.00 6.03 -6.95
N GLU A 72 14.95 5.18 -7.37
CA GLU A 72 14.93 3.76 -7.04
C GLU A 72 15.18 3.50 -5.55
N GLU A 73 16.17 4.18 -4.96
CA GLU A 73 16.43 4.10 -3.52
C GLU A 73 15.24 4.61 -2.71
N VAL A 74 14.62 5.72 -3.13
CA VAL A 74 13.42 6.27 -2.48
C VAL A 74 12.27 5.25 -2.54
N ARG A 75 11.99 4.65 -3.71
CA ARG A 75 10.96 3.61 -3.84
C ARG A 75 11.25 2.40 -2.95
N GLY A 76 12.51 1.98 -2.85
CA GLY A 76 12.92 0.87 -1.98
C GLY A 76 12.60 1.14 -0.52
N VAL A 77 13.04 2.30 -0.01
CA VAL A 77 12.77 2.70 1.38
C VAL A 77 11.28 2.83 1.66
N LEU A 78 10.52 3.45 0.75
CA LEU A 78 9.06 3.56 0.90
C LEU A 78 8.37 2.20 0.93
N ALA A 79 8.81 1.25 0.09
CA ALA A 79 8.25 -0.09 0.07
C ALA A 79 8.48 -0.83 1.40
N GLU A 80 9.68 -0.72 1.98
CA GLU A 80 10.01 -1.30 3.29
C GLU A 80 9.18 -0.68 4.42
N GLU A 81 9.09 0.64 4.47
CA GLU A 81 8.30 1.36 5.48
C GLU A 81 6.80 1.04 5.38
N ILE A 82 6.23 1.05 4.16
CA ILE A 82 4.83 0.70 3.93
C ILE A 82 4.56 -0.76 4.29
N ALA A 83 5.46 -1.69 3.96
CA ALA A 83 5.32 -3.08 4.39
C ALA A 83 5.32 -3.18 5.92
N GLY A 84 6.23 -2.49 6.61
CA GLY A 84 6.27 -2.43 8.06
C GLY A 84 5.01 -1.84 8.70
N LEU A 85 4.37 -0.85 8.05
CA LEU A 85 3.08 -0.30 8.47
C LEU A 85 1.93 -1.30 8.39
N LEU A 86 1.94 -2.15 7.35
CA LEU A 86 0.87 -3.11 7.08
C LEU A 86 1.02 -4.40 7.90
N GLU A 87 2.24 -4.77 8.30
CA GLU A 87 2.53 -6.01 9.02
C GLU A 87 1.60 -6.29 10.23
N PRO A 88 1.33 -5.33 11.15
CA PRO A 88 0.50 -5.59 12.32
C PRO A 88 -0.97 -5.94 12.01
N VAL A 89 -1.44 -5.52 10.83
CA VAL A 89 -2.81 -5.71 10.34
C VAL A 89 -2.92 -6.77 9.25
N ALA A 90 -1.80 -7.36 8.81
CA ALA A 90 -1.74 -8.44 7.82
C ALA A 90 -2.17 -9.79 8.42
N ARG A 91 -3.34 -9.83 9.06
CA ARG A 91 -3.89 -11.01 9.73
C ARG A 91 -4.80 -11.78 8.77
N PRO A 92 -4.52 -13.06 8.49
CA PRO A 92 -5.36 -13.83 7.59
C PRO A 92 -6.73 -14.10 8.21
N LEU A 93 -7.78 -14.03 7.39
CA LEU A 93 -9.12 -14.45 7.79
C LEU A 93 -9.24 -15.97 7.65
N MET A 94 -9.00 -16.70 8.74
CA MET A 94 -9.07 -18.17 8.76
C MET A 94 -10.17 -18.62 9.72
N PRO A 95 -11.33 -19.10 9.21
CA PRO A 95 -12.36 -19.69 10.04
C PRO A 95 -11.82 -20.90 10.81
N ASP A 96 -12.08 -20.97 12.13
CA ASP A 96 -11.72 -22.13 12.94
C ASP A 96 -12.65 -23.32 12.59
N PRO A 97 -12.13 -24.42 12.01
CA PRO A 97 -12.95 -25.55 11.60
C PRO A 97 -13.57 -26.30 12.79
N ALA A 98 -13.04 -26.15 14.01
CA ALA A 98 -13.63 -26.72 15.22
C ALA A 98 -14.84 -25.91 15.72
N ARG A 99 -15.01 -24.66 15.27
CA ARG A 99 -16.09 -23.76 15.69
C ARG A 99 -17.01 -23.45 14.51
N LYS A 100 -18.01 -24.33 14.29
CA LYS A 100 -18.98 -24.21 13.19
C LYS A 100 -20.40 -23.92 13.73
N PRO A 101 -21.18 -23.04 13.05
CA PRO A 101 -20.80 -22.25 11.87
C PRO A 101 -19.93 -21.05 12.24
N HIS A 102 -18.99 -20.67 11.35
CA HIS A 102 -18.30 -19.38 11.43
C HIS A 102 -19.16 -18.32 10.73
N VAL A 103 -19.63 -17.32 11.48
CA VAL A 103 -20.54 -16.29 10.96
C VAL A 103 -19.78 -15.01 10.65
N ILE A 104 -19.83 -14.57 9.39
CA ILE A 104 -19.21 -13.31 8.92
C ILE A 104 -20.32 -12.29 8.64
N LEU A 105 -20.36 -11.21 9.41
CA LEU A 105 -21.24 -10.06 9.15
C LEU A 105 -20.52 -9.03 8.29
N VAL A 106 -20.97 -8.84 7.04
CA VAL A 106 -20.42 -7.85 6.11
C VAL A 106 -21.21 -6.54 6.20
N VAL A 107 -20.54 -5.44 6.56
CA VAL A 107 -21.14 -4.11 6.74
C VAL A 107 -20.52 -3.08 5.79
N GLY A 108 -21.24 -2.00 5.48
CA GLY A 108 -20.76 -0.89 4.65
C GLY A 108 -21.89 -0.15 3.91
N VAL A 109 -21.59 0.99 3.29
CA VAL A 109 -22.58 1.82 2.59
C VAL A 109 -23.01 1.21 1.24
N ASN A 110 -24.12 1.67 0.68
CA ASN A 110 -24.62 1.19 -0.61
C ASN A 110 -23.63 1.51 -1.75
N GLY A 111 -23.52 0.62 -2.74
CA GLY A 111 -22.64 0.80 -3.90
C GLY A 111 -21.17 0.37 -3.73
N THR A 112 -20.72 0.00 -2.52
CA THR A 112 -19.32 -0.41 -2.24
C THR A 112 -18.96 -1.84 -2.64
N GLY A 113 -19.89 -2.58 -3.25
CA GLY A 113 -19.65 -3.95 -3.71
C GLY A 113 -19.82 -5.06 -2.66
N LYS A 114 -20.49 -4.79 -1.52
CA LYS A 114 -20.73 -5.79 -0.44
C LYS A 114 -21.22 -7.15 -0.96
N THR A 115 -22.31 -7.18 -1.73
CA THR A 115 -22.90 -8.43 -2.25
C THR A 115 -21.94 -9.16 -3.20
N THR A 116 -21.19 -8.42 -4.01
CA THR A 116 -20.16 -8.98 -4.90
C THR A 116 -19.02 -9.61 -4.09
N THR A 117 -18.59 -8.97 -3.01
CA THR A 117 -17.56 -9.50 -2.10
C THR A 117 -18.04 -10.75 -1.37
N ILE A 118 -19.30 -10.79 -0.91
CA ILE A 118 -19.89 -12.00 -0.31
C ILE A 118 -19.83 -13.18 -1.30
N GLY A 119 -20.21 -12.97 -2.57
CA GLY A 119 -20.14 -14.01 -3.59
C GLY A 119 -18.71 -14.50 -3.85
N LYS A 120 -17.72 -13.60 -3.87
CA LYS A 120 -16.30 -13.95 -4.01
C LYS A 120 -15.78 -14.76 -2.82
N LEU A 121 -16.12 -14.36 -1.60
CA LEU A 121 -15.76 -15.09 -0.38
C LEU A 121 -16.41 -16.48 -0.35
N ALA A 122 -17.70 -16.59 -0.70
CA ALA A 122 -18.40 -17.87 -0.77
C ALA A 122 -17.77 -18.82 -1.81
N HIS A 123 -17.37 -18.30 -2.98
CA HIS A 123 -16.66 -19.08 -3.98
C HIS A 123 -15.27 -19.53 -3.50
N ALA A 124 -14.51 -18.64 -2.85
CA ALA A 124 -13.19 -18.95 -2.30
C ALA A 124 -13.25 -20.04 -1.23
N PHE A 125 -14.08 -19.87 -0.19
CA PHE A 125 -14.22 -20.88 0.87
C PHE A 125 -14.74 -22.21 0.33
N ARG A 126 -15.68 -22.21 -0.63
CA ARG A 126 -16.12 -23.46 -1.28
C ARG A 126 -15.00 -24.19 -2.02
N ALA A 127 -14.04 -23.46 -2.59
CA ALA A 127 -12.89 -24.04 -3.28
C ALA A 127 -11.83 -24.60 -2.30
N GLU A 128 -11.80 -24.10 -1.07
CA GLU A 128 -10.86 -24.51 -0.02
C GLU A 128 -11.34 -25.73 0.79
N GLY A 129 -12.65 -26.02 0.80
CA GLY A 129 -13.27 -27.19 1.45
C GLY A 129 -14.05 -26.85 2.72
#